data_AF-A0A7C4WWP3-F1
#
_entry.id   AF-A0A7C4WWP3-F1
#
_cell.length_a   1.000
_cell.length_b   1.000
_cell.length_c   1.000
_cell.angle_alpha   90.00
_cell.angle_beta   90.00
_cell.angle_gamma   90.00
#
_symmetry.space_group_name_H-M   'P 1'
#
loop_
_entity.id
_entity.type
_entity.pdbx_description
1 polymer ?
#
loop_
_entity_poly.entity_id
_entity_poly.type
_entity_poly.pdbx_seq_one_letter_code
_entity_poly.pdbx_strand_id
1 'polypeptide(L)'
;MNITSNSFKIPENQNLQPQGTIARGNRITLETTDPRHFVSSGVSGIQGESTAPTFEDAMLEALNGVNDLQNESSDAIETMLTDPDSIDAHEVTLAMAKANLSLNITRTILDRVVRAWRDLINTR
;
A
#
# COMPACT_ATOMS: atom_id res chain seq x y z
N MET A 1 0.27 -82.27 19.82
CA MET A 1 -0.12 -81.03 20.52
C MET A 1 -0.55 -80.01 19.49
N ASN A 2 -1.84 -79.70 19.37
CA ASN A 2 -2.30 -78.32 19.55
C ASN A 2 -3.82 -78.32 19.77
N ILE A 3 -4.23 -77.45 20.65
CA ILE A 3 -5.47 -77.41 21.41
C ILE A 3 -6.60 -76.68 20.67
N THR A 4 -7.81 -77.07 21.04
CA THR A 4 -9.12 -76.46 20.77
C THR A 4 -9.17 -74.94 20.94
N SER A 5 -9.82 -74.23 20.03
CA SER A 5 -10.29 -72.87 20.25
C SER A 5 -11.77 -72.76 19.90
N ASN A 6 -12.59 -72.85 20.96
CA ASN A 6 -14.02 -72.56 20.95
C ASN A 6 -14.29 -71.13 20.51
N SER A 7 -15.27 -70.94 19.63
CA SER A 7 -15.83 -69.65 19.24
C SER A 7 -16.67 -69.08 20.40
N PHE A 8 -16.08 -68.18 21.20
CA PHE A 8 -16.82 -67.42 22.20
C PHE A 8 -17.49 -66.19 21.56
N LYS A 9 -18.79 -66.08 21.81
CA LYS A 9 -19.72 -65.09 21.28
C LYS A 9 -19.45 -63.70 21.87
N ILE A 10 -19.48 -62.69 21.02
CA ILE A 10 -19.24 -61.27 21.35
C ILE A 10 -20.43 -60.71 22.15
N PRO A 11 -20.24 -60.05 23.30
CA PRO A 11 -21.24 -59.16 23.86
C PRO A 11 -20.92 -57.69 23.51
N GLU A 12 -21.71 -57.16 22.57
CA GLU A 12 -22.46 -55.91 22.65
C GLU A 12 -21.85 -54.70 23.39
N ASN A 13 -21.29 -53.81 22.57
CA ASN A 13 -21.30 -52.34 22.64
C ASN A 13 -21.97 -51.67 23.87
N GLN A 14 -21.17 -51.10 24.77
CA GLN A 14 -21.61 -50.00 25.63
C GLN A 14 -20.64 -48.83 25.53
N ASN A 15 -20.80 -48.04 24.46
CA ASN A 15 -20.29 -46.68 24.39
C ASN A 15 -21.01 -45.85 25.47
N LEU A 16 -20.32 -45.59 26.57
CA LEU A 16 -20.76 -44.67 27.61
C LEU A 16 -20.86 -43.27 26.99
N GLN A 17 -22.07 -42.87 26.62
CA GLN A 17 -22.36 -41.50 26.20
C GLN A 17 -22.14 -40.56 27.40
N PRO A 18 -21.31 -39.52 27.32
CA PRO A 18 -21.31 -38.48 28.33
C PRO A 18 -22.65 -37.75 28.28
N GLN A 19 -23.52 -38.06 29.26
CA GLN A 19 -24.75 -37.33 29.58
C GLN A 19 -24.35 -35.94 30.09
N GLY A 20 -24.11 -35.04 29.16
CA GLY A 20 -23.92 -33.62 29.42
C GLY A 20 -24.25 -32.88 28.14
N THR A 21 -25.46 -32.34 28.04
CA THR A 21 -25.80 -31.36 27.01
C THR A 21 -24.93 -30.13 27.27
N ILE A 22 -23.72 -30.12 26.71
CA ILE A 22 -22.92 -28.92 26.55
C ILE A 22 -23.79 -27.95 25.76
N ALA A 23 -24.36 -26.97 26.45
CA ALA A 23 -25.12 -25.90 25.83
C ALA A 23 -24.18 -25.19 24.84
N ARG A 24 -24.31 -25.53 23.56
CA ARG A 24 -23.58 -24.86 22.48
C ARG A 24 -24.33 -23.57 22.20
N GLY A 25 -23.71 -22.44 22.56
CA GLY A 25 -24.24 -21.12 22.22
C GLY A 25 -24.43 -20.97 20.71
N ASN A 26 -25.45 -20.20 20.32
CA ASN A 26 -25.76 -19.97 18.92
C ASN A 26 -24.65 -19.15 18.25
N ARG A 27 -24.00 -19.71 17.22
CA ARG A 27 -23.00 -18.99 16.42
C ARG A 27 -23.73 -18.15 15.39
N ILE A 28 -23.81 -16.85 15.62
CA ILE A 28 -24.35 -15.90 14.65
C ILE A 28 -23.25 -15.67 13.60
N THR A 29 -23.46 -16.14 12.37
CA THR A 29 -22.63 -15.73 11.24
C THR A 29 -23.07 -14.34 10.81
N LEU A 30 -22.13 -13.41 10.73
CA LEU A 30 -22.38 -12.08 10.20
C LEU A 30 -22.25 -12.18 8.69
N GLU A 31 -23.38 -12.17 7.99
CA GLU A 31 -23.40 -12.05 6.54
C GLU A 31 -23.04 -10.61 6.15
N THR A 32 -22.07 -10.44 5.25
CA THR A 32 -21.67 -9.13 4.77
C THR A 32 -22.69 -8.62 3.76
N THR A 33 -23.52 -7.65 4.15
CA THR A 33 -24.58 -7.08 3.29
C THR A 33 -24.04 -6.10 2.25
N ASP A 34 -22.90 -5.46 2.51
CA ASP A 34 -22.28 -4.48 1.60
C ASP A 34 -20.80 -4.83 1.39
N PRO A 35 -20.32 -4.84 0.13
CA PRO A 35 -18.93 -5.17 -0.19
C PRO A 35 -17.90 -4.26 0.50
N ARG A 36 -18.27 -3.06 0.95
CA ARG A 36 -17.36 -2.13 1.64
C ARG A 36 -17.23 -2.38 3.14
N HIS A 37 -17.97 -3.34 3.69
CA HIS A 37 -17.84 -3.66 5.11
C HIS A 37 -16.49 -4.33 5.40
N PHE A 38 -15.91 -3.96 6.54
CA PHE A 38 -14.71 -4.59 7.05
C PHE A 38 -15.02 -6.03 7.43
N VAL A 39 -14.34 -6.98 6.78
CA VAL A 39 -14.39 -8.36 7.24
C VAL A 39 -13.48 -8.53 8.45
N SER A 40 -13.82 -9.49 9.33
CA SER A 40 -13.09 -9.77 10.58
C SER A 40 -11.59 -10.09 10.39
N SER A 41 -11.12 -10.28 9.16
CA SER A 41 -9.71 -10.42 8.80
C SER A 41 -8.98 -9.08 8.59
N GLY A 42 -9.63 -7.93 8.82
CA GLY A 42 -9.03 -6.60 8.70
C GLY A 42 -8.91 -6.08 7.27
N VAL A 43 -9.44 -6.82 6.29
CA VAL A 43 -9.45 -6.41 4.88
C VAL A 43 -10.74 -5.65 4.63
N SER A 44 -10.64 -4.36 4.30
CA SER A 44 -11.75 -3.64 3.66
C SER A 44 -12.03 -4.30 2.32
N GLY A 45 -13.28 -4.66 2.04
CA GLY A 45 -13.66 -5.16 0.73
C GLY A 45 -13.57 -4.07 -0.35
N ILE A 46 -12.37 -3.91 -0.86
CA ILE A 46 -12.05 -3.46 -2.21
C ILE A 46 -10.95 -4.42 -2.65
N GLN A 47 -11.35 -5.54 -3.25
CA GLN A 47 -10.43 -6.40 -4.00
C GLN A 47 -10.23 -5.75 -5.38
N GLY A 48 -9.68 -4.55 -5.36
CA GLY A 48 -9.10 -3.88 -6.51
C GLY A 48 -7.62 -3.81 -6.19
N GLU A 49 -6.83 -4.59 -6.90
CA GLU A 49 -5.38 -4.54 -6.87
C GLU A 49 -4.92 -3.20 -7.50
N SER A 50 -5.27 -2.07 -6.88
CA SER A 50 -4.52 -0.85 -7.08
C SER A 50 -3.23 -1.06 -6.31
N THR A 51 -2.22 -1.59 -6.99
CA THR A 51 -0.83 -1.54 -6.50
C THR A 51 -0.60 -0.10 -6.06
N ALA A 52 -0.48 0.12 -4.75
CA ALA A 52 -0.22 1.44 -4.23
C ALA A 52 1.09 1.93 -4.90
N PRO A 53 1.15 3.20 -5.34
CA PRO A 53 2.33 3.71 -6.02
C PRO A 53 3.56 3.47 -5.13
N THR A 54 4.62 2.93 -5.72
CA THR A 54 5.84 2.69 -4.97
C THR A 54 6.52 4.02 -4.65
N PHE A 55 7.43 4.02 -3.67
CA PHE A 55 8.25 5.20 -3.39
C PHE A 55 9.06 5.63 -4.62
N GLU A 56 9.52 4.68 -5.43
CA GLU A 56 10.22 4.95 -6.69
C GLU A 56 9.31 5.68 -7.67
N ASP A 57 8.07 5.22 -7.86
CA ASP A 57 7.10 5.87 -8.73
C ASP A 57 6.82 7.32 -8.29
N ALA A 58 6.59 7.53 -6.99
CA ALA A 58 6.35 8.86 -6.44
C ALA A 58 7.58 9.78 -6.58
N MET A 59 8.80 9.23 -6.48
CA MET A 59 10.03 9.99 -6.70
C MET A 59 10.22 10.35 -8.17
N LEU A 60 9.98 9.41 -9.09
CA LEU A 60 10.05 9.66 -10.53
C LEU A 60 9.01 10.71 -10.96
N GLU A 61 7.78 10.61 -10.44
CA GLU A 61 6.73 11.60 -10.67
C GLU A 61 7.14 12.98 -10.15
N ALA A 62 7.71 13.07 -8.96
CA ALA A 62 8.20 14.34 -8.41
C ALA A 62 9.34 14.94 -9.26
N LEU A 63 10.26 14.10 -9.76
CA LEU A 63 11.34 14.55 -10.66
C LEU A 63 10.79 15.07 -11.99
N ASN A 64 9.80 14.40 -12.57
CA ASN A 64 9.10 14.87 -13.76
C ASN A 64 8.42 16.21 -13.49
N GLY A 65 7.73 16.36 -12.35
CA GLY A 65 7.12 17.64 -11.97
C GLY A 65 8.13 18.79 -11.85
N VAL A 66 9.35 18.53 -11.41
CA VAL A 66 10.42 19.55 -11.36
C VAL A 66 10.92 19.92 -12.76
N ASN A 67 10.97 18.96 -13.69
CA ASN A 67 11.28 19.22 -15.09
C ASN A 67 10.18 20.09 -15.74
N ASP A 68 8.92 19.77 -15.48
CA ASP A 68 7.79 20.53 -16.01
C ASP A 68 7.79 21.98 -15.51
N LEU A 69 8.07 22.21 -14.23
CA LEU A 69 8.21 23.56 -13.66
C LEU A 69 9.38 24.33 -14.29
N GLN A 70 10.49 23.67 -14.64
CA GLN A 70 11.61 24.30 -15.32
C GLN A 70 11.23 24.72 -16.76
N ASN A 71 10.51 23.87 -17.48
CA ASN A 71 10.01 24.18 -18.82
C ASN A 71 9.00 25.32 -18.76
N GLU A 72 8.02 25.25 -17.86
CA GLU A 72 7.03 26.32 -17.63
C GLU A 72 7.72 27.66 -17.35
N SER A 73 8.77 27.67 -16.51
CA SER A 73 9.52 28.90 -16.25
C SER A 73 10.25 29.44 -17.48
N SER A 74 10.73 28.56 -18.36
CA SER A 74 11.43 28.93 -19.59
C SER A 74 10.43 29.50 -20.62
N ASP A 75 9.29 28.83 -20.79
CA ASP A 75 8.21 29.24 -21.68
C ASP A 75 7.60 30.58 -21.23
N ALA A 76 7.45 30.78 -19.92
CA ALA A 76 6.98 32.05 -19.35
C ALA A 76 7.95 33.20 -19.62
N ILE A 77 9.26 32.96 -19.52
CA ILE A 77 10.29 33.96 -19.86
C ILE A 77 10.27 34.26 -21.36
N GLU A 78 10.17 33.23 -22.21
CA GLU A 78 10.10 33.40 -23.65
C GLU A 78 8.87 34.22 -24.04
N THR A 79 7.71 33.85 -23.52
CA THR A 79 6.44 34.56 -23.76
C THR A 79 6.52 36.01 -23.30
N MET A 80 7.08 36.29 -22.12
CA MET A 80 7.28 37.67 -21.66
C MET A 80 8.18 38.50 -22.59
N LEU A 81 9.14 37.86 -23.26
CA LEU A 81 10.05 38.54 -24.19
C LEU A 81 9.43 38.74 -25.57
N THR A 82 8.64 37.77 -26.06
CA THR A 82 8.04 37.79 -27.40
C THR A 82 6.67 38.46 -27.46
N ASP A 83 5.87 38.33 -26.39
CA ASP A 83 4.52 38.88 -26.26
C ASP A 83 4.26 39.34 -24.81
N PRO A 84 4.82 40.50 -24.41
CA PRO A 84 4.75 41.00 -23.03
C PRO A 84 3.33 41.35 -22.57
N ASP A 85 2.38 41.55 -23.48
CA ASP A 85 0.98 41.86 -23.14
C ASP A 85 0.14 40.59 -22.89
N SER A 86 0.66 39.40 -23.26
CA SER A 86 -0.02 38.12 -23.09
C SER A 86 0.21 37.46 -21.72
N ILE A 87 1.16 37.95 -20.91
CA ILE A 87 1.48 37.37 -19.59
C ILE A 87 1.88 38.44 -18.58
N ASP A 88 1.52 38.26 -17.30
CA ASP A 88 1.93 39.15 -16.22
C ASP A 88 3.36 38.84 -15.75
N ALA A 89 4.20 39.86 -15.57
CA ALA A 89 5.55 39.71 -15.04
C ALA A 89 5.61 39.01 -13.66
N HIS A 90 4.55 39.11 -12.87
CA HIS A 90 4.39 38.38 -11.61
C HIS A 90 4.27 36.87 -11.82
N GLU A 91 3.56 36.42 -12.86
CA GLU A 91 3.41 35.00 -13.16
C GLU A 91 4.74 34.38 -13.59
N VAL A 92 5.52 35.11 -14.40
CA VAL A 92 6.88 34.70 -14.78
C VAL A 92 7.76 34.56 -13.54
N THR A 93 7.75 35.57 -12.66
CA THR A 93 8.53 35.54 -11.41
C THR A 93 8.08 34.40 -10.51
N LEU A 94 6.77 34.13 -10.43
CA LEU A 94 6.21 33.02 -9.67
C LEU A 94 6.64 31.67 -10.26
N ALA A 95 6.60 31.50 -11.58
CA ALA A 95 7.05 30.29 -12.27
C ALA A 95 8.55 30.04 -12.01
N MET A 96 9.38 31.08 -12.13
CA MET A 96 10.80 31.01 -11.80
C MET A 96 11.04 30.66 -10.31
N ALA A 97 10.26 31.23 -9.40
CA ALA A 97 10.37 30.95 -7.97
C ALA A 97 9.97 29.49 -7.66
N LYS A 98 8.88 29.00 -8.26
CA LYS A 98 8.43 27.60 -8.15
C LYS A 98 9.50 26.64 -8.68
N ALA A 99 10.04 26.89 -9.87
CA ALA A 99 11.07 26.04 -10.47
C ALA A 99 12.32 25.96 -9.58
N ASN A 100 12.82 27.11 -9.11
CA ASN A 100 13.98 27.16 -8.23
C ASN A 100 13.74 26.46 -6.89
N LEU A 101 12.57 26.69 -6.27
CA LEU A 101 12.22 26.06 -4.99
C LEU A 101 12.15 24.54 -5.15
N SER A 102 11.43 24.04 -6.16
CA SER A 102 11.25 22.62 -6.43
C SER A 102 12.59 21.93 -6.71
N LEU A 103 13.49 22.57 -7.48
CA LEU A 103 14.83 22.06 -7.72
C LEU A 103 15.66 21.96 -6.42
N ASN A 104 15.60 22.98 -5.57
CA ASN A 104 16.31 22.98 -4.28
C ASN A 104 15.80 21.89 -3.33
N ILE A 105 14.48 21.71 -3.25
CA ILE A 105 13.85 20.63 -2.47
C ILE A 105 14.33 19.27 -3.00
N THR A 106 14.28 19.08 -4.32
CA THR A 106 14.70 17.84 -4.99
C THR A 106 16.15 17.51 -4.70
N ARG A 107 17.06 18.49 -4.82
CA ARG A 107 18.48 18.32 -4.48
C ARG A 107 18.65 17.89 -3.03
N THR A 108 17.95 18.54 -2.11
CA THR A 108 18.02 18.22 -0.67
C THR A 108 17.56 16.79 -0.38
N ILE A 109 16.49 16.34 -1.03
CA ILE A 109 15.97 14.97 -0.89
C ILE A 109 16.95 13.97 -1.49
N LEU A 110 17.41 14.22 -2.73
CA LEU A 110 18.37 13.35 -3.41
C LEU A 110 19.66 13.17 -2.59
N ASP A 111 20.20 14.26 -2.06
CA ASP A 111 21.38 14.22 -1.20
C ASP A 111 21.15 13.35 0.04
N ARG A 112 19.95 13.42 0.63
CA ARG A 112 19.58 12.60 1.80
C ARG A 112 19.41 11.13 1.44
N VAL A 113 18.82 10.81 0.29
CA VAL A 113 18.69 9.44 -0.21
C VAL A 113 20.06 8.83 -0.51
N VAL A 114 20.94 9.57 -1.18
CA VAL A 114 22.31 9.13 -1.48
C VAL A 114 23.11 8.88 -0.20
N ARG A 115 22.99 9.77 0.80
CA ARG A 115 23.62 9.57 2.12
C ARG A 115 23.08 8.33 2.82
N ALA A 116 21.75 8.16 2.89
CA ALA A 116 21.13 7.00 3.50
C ALA A 116 21.58 5.68 2.84
N TRP A 117 21.72 5.67 1.51
CA TRP A 117 22.22 4.52 0.77
C TRP A 117 23.69 4.21 1.10
N ARG A 118 24.54 5.24 1.16
CA ARG A 118 25.95 5.10 1.57
C ARG A 118 26.07 4.57 3.00
N ASP A 119 25.26 5.11 3.92
CA ASP A 119 25.24 4.68 5.32
C ASP A 119 24.80 3.21 5.43
N LEU A 120 23.80 2.78 4.66
CA LEU A 120 23.33 1.40 4.63
C LEU A 120 24.40 0.40 4.15
N ILE A 121 25.23 0.78 3.18
CA ILE A 121 26.31 -0.07 2.66
C ILE A 121 27.55 -0.06 3.56
N ASN A 122 27.88 1.09 4.14
CA ASN A 122 29.05 1.25 5.01
C ASN A 122 28.84 0.72 6.44
N THR A 123 27.63 0.32 6.83
CA THR A 123 27.34 -0.25 8.16
C THR A 123 27.82 -1.71 8.33
N ARG A 124 28.64 -2.23 7.41
CA ARG A 124 29.24 -3.58 7.46
C ARG A 124 30.68 -3.56 7.94
#